data_AF-A0A7K4H6X6-F1
#
_entry.id   AF-A0A7K4H6X6-F1
#
_cell.length_a   1.000
_cell.length_b   1.000
_cell.length_c   1.000
_cell.angle_alpha   90.00
_cell.angle_beta   90.00
_cell.angle_gamma   90.00
#
_symmetry.space_group_name_H-M   'P 1'
#
loop_
_entity.id
_entity.type
_entity.pdbx_description
1 polymer ?
#
loop_
_entity_poly.entity_id
_entity_poly.type
_entity_poly.pdbx_seq_one_letter_code
_entity_poly.pdbx_strand_id
1 'polypeptide(L)'
;MKFVKEIVKKEKITSQSVVAKDIKEKYNNYYFGFPFEDYSHYLTGVAEKVRVNIENSLKKLDLNIWESMYETNDTFKLLVRFYANLENYCNSQLETEKDKPLPNKIKLLKLSPVLENTLIELDDMRNQTIQGAYELSSEDKEKVNNTVVNFTLNLIEKHIKPLINGKKLKAKYNYVDLRDLNSEIKIFLNAYLNGIFNHGKSANTQIKTFLEQILIN
;
A
#
# COMPACT_ATOMS: atom_id res chain seq x y z
N MET A 1 8.05 6.92 -31.91
CA MET A 1 7.57 5.95 -30.89
C MET A 1 6.38 6.49 -30.09
N LYS A 2 5.18 6.62 -30.69
CA LYS A 2 3.97 7.10 -29.97
C LYS A 2 2.94 6.00 -29.63
N PHE A 3 3.10 4.78 -30.15
CA PHE A 3 2.11 3.71 -30.03
C PHE A 3 2.08 2.98 -28.67
N VAL A 4 3.18 2.95 -27.91
CA VAL A 4 3.24 2.20 -26.64
C VAL A 4 2.42 2.89 -25.52
N LYS A 5 2.34 4.23 -25.50
CA LYS A 5 1.55 4.96 -24.50
C LYS A 5 0.04 4.78 -24.70
N GLU A 6 -0.42 4.60 -25.94
CA GLU A 6 -1.84 4.39 -26.24
C GLU A 6 -2.32 2.98 -25.91
N ILE A 7 -1.47 1.97 -26.13
CA ILE A 7 -1.82 0.57 -25.86
C ILE A 7 -1.96 0.32 -24.35
N VAL A 8 -1.02 0.83 -23.53
CA VAL A 8 -1.09 0.68 -22.06
C VAL A 8 -2.30 1.41 -21.46
N LYS A 9 -2.65 2.57 -22.02
CA LYS A 9 -3.85 3.32 -21.60
C LYS A 9 -5.13 2.58 -22.00
N LYS A 10 -5.17 2.00 -23.21
CA LYS A 10 -6.29 1.17 -23.66
C LYS A 10 -6.44 -0.09 -22.81
N GLU A 11 -5.39 -0.86 -22.51
CA GLU A 11 -5.50 -2.07 -21.67
C GLU A 11 -5.99 -1.78 -20.23
N LYS A 12 -5.53 -0.69 -19.61
CA LYS A 12 -6.04 -0.24 -18.29
C LYS A 12 -7.52 0.17 -18.35
N ILE A 13 -7.95 0.82 -19.44
CA ILE A 13 -9.36 1.22 -19.63
C ILE A 13 -10.22 -0.01 -19.94
N THR A 14 -9.76 -0.93 -20.77
CA THR A 14 -10.52 -2.13 -21.14
C THR A 14 -10.75 -3.01 -19.92
N SER A 15 -9.72 -3.28 -19.10
CA SER A 15 -9.85 -4.09 -17.89
C SER A 15 -10.81 -3.50 -16.85
N GLN A 16 -10.75 -2.19 -16.59
CA GLN A 16 -11.72 -1.52 -15.71
C GLN A 16 -13.14 -1.49 -16.30
N SER A 17 -13.27 -1.29 -17.62
CA SER A 17 -14.56 -1.26 -18.30
C SER A 17 -15.24 -2.63 -18.35
N VAL A 18 -14.47 -3.72 -18.41
CA VAL A 18 -14.97 -5.10 -18.42
C VAL A 18 -15.54 -5.47 -17.07
N VAL A 19 -14.83 -5.17 -15.96
CA VAL A 19 -15.35 -5.42 -14.60
C VAL A 19 -16.60 -4.58 -14.30
N ALA A 20 -16.60 -3.31 -14.70
CA ALA A 20 -17.76 -2.43 -14.54
C ALA A 20 -18.96 -2.84 -15.43
N LYS A 21 -18.70 -3.41 -16.62
CA LYS A 21 -19.73 -4.03 -17.47
C LYS A 21 -20.28 -5.30 -16.85
N ASP A 22 -19.42 -6.20 -16.36
CA ASP A 22 -19.83 -7.47 -15.75
C ASP A 22 -20.71 -7.26 -14.52
N ILE A 23 -20.41 -6.28 -13.67
CA ILE A 23 -21.25 -5.94 -12.50
C ILE A 23 -22.59 -5.36 -12.96
N LYS A 24 -22.61 -4.44 -13.93
CA LYS A 24 -23.87 -3.90 -14.46
C LYS A 24 -24.71 -4.99 -15.14
N GLU A 25 -24.10 -5.88 -15.91
CA GLU A 25 -24.79 -6.99 -16.58
C GLU A 25 -25.29 -8.04 -15.57
N LYS A 26 -24.51 -8.36 -14.52
CA LYS A 26 -24.89 -9.28 -13.44
C LYS A 26 -26.11 -8.81 -12.64
N TYR A 27 -26.31 -7.50 -12.51
CA TYR A 27 -27.37 -6.91 -11.69
C TYR A 27 -28.39 -6.09 -12.49
N ASN A 28 -28.31 -6.11 -13.84
CA ASN A 28 -29.36 -5.59 -14.70
C ASN A 28 -30.63 -6.40 -14.45
N ASN A 29 -31.61 -5.74 -13.84
CA ASN A 29 -32.96 -6.19 -13.51
C ASN A 29 -33.14 -6.66 -12.04
N TYR A 30 -33.78 -5.78 -11.27
CA TYR A 30 -34.69 -6.09 -10.16
C TYR A 30 -34.40 -7.41 -9.42
N TYR A 31 -33.52 -7.36 -8.42
CA TYR A 31 -33.32 -8.49 -7.52
C TYR A 31 -34.52 -8.57 -6.55
N PHE A 32 -35.50 -9.41 -6.88
CA PHE A 32 -36.68 -9.66 -6.04
C PHE A 32 -36.21 -10.19 -4.67
N GLY A 33 -36.27 -9.35 -3.62
CA GLY A 33 -35.76 -9.66 -2.27
C GLY A 33 -34.62 -8.75 -1.77
N PHE A 34 -34.15 -7.80 -2.57
CA PHE A 34 -33.21 -6.76 -2.15
C PHE A 34 -33.95 -5.46 -1.78
N PRO A 35 -33.63 -4.79 -0.65
CA PRO A 35 -34.39 -3.61 -0.20
C PRO A 35 -34.09 -2.34 -1.00
N PHE A 36 -33.16 -2.37 -1.96
CA PHE A 36 -32.82 -1.24 -2.81
C PHE A 36 -33.22 -1.51 -4.26
N GLU A 37 -33.76 -0.51 -4.94
CA GLU A 37 -34.24 -0.62 -6.34
C GLU A 37 -33.13 -0.94 -7.34
N ASP A 38 -31.86 -0.57 -7.04
CA ASP A 38 -30.70 -0.88 -7.86
C ASP A 38 -29.48 -1.26 -6.99
N TYR A 39 -29.08 -2.52 -7.06
CA TYR A 39 -27.89 -3.04 -6.37
C TYR A 39 -26.61 -2.33 -6.82
N SER A 40 -26.48 -1.98 -8.09
CA SER A 40 -25.30 -1.32 -8.64
C SER A 40 -25.11 0.08 -8.04
N HIS A 41 -26.21 0.82 -7.84
CA HIS A 41 -26.19 2.10 -7.13
C HIS A 41 -25.83 1.93 -5.65
N TYR A 42 -26.40 0.92 -4.98
CA TYR A 42 -26.05 0.60 -3.59
C TYR A 42 -24.56 0.24 -3.44
N LEU A 43 -24.05 -0.65 -4.30
CA LEU A 43 -22.64 -1.06 -4.32
C LEU A 43 -21.73 0.15 -4.55
N THR A 44 -22.06 1.02 -5.50
CA THR A 44 -21.29 2.25 -5.76
C THR A 44 -21.24 3.14 -4.53
N GLY A 45 -22.38 3.36 -3.85
CA GLY A 45 -22.44 4.16 -2.62
C GLY A 45 -21.66 3.56 -1.45
N VAL A 46 -21.65 2.23 -1.30
CA VAL A 46 -20.85 1.54 -0.29
C VAL A 46 -19.35 1.62 -0.63
N ALA A 47 -18.98 1.35 -1.88
CA ALA A 47 -17.61 1.41 -2.36
C ALA A 47 -17.03 2.81 -2.12
N GLU A 48 -17.76 3.87 -2.43
CA GLU A 48 -17.31 5.25 -2.22
C GLU A 48 -17.04 5.57 -0.75
N LYS A 49 -17.93 5.14 0.16
CA LYS A 49 -17.70 5.30 1.60
C LYS A 49 -16.45 4.57 2.07
N VAL A 50 -16.18 3.38 1.54
CA VAL A 50 -14.96 2.63 1.87
C VAL A 50 -13.73 3.32 1.29
N ARG A 51 -13.79 3.81 0.04
CA ARG A 51 -12.71 4.57 -0.62
C ARG A 51 -12.31 5.80 0.17
N VAL A 52 -13.27 6.63 0.56
CA VAL A 52 -13.00 7.85 1.36
C VAL A 52 -12.31 7.49 2.68
N ASN A 53 -12.73 6.43 3.36
CA ASN A 53 -12.08 5.99 4.61
C ASN A 53 -10.64 5.51 4.37
N ILE A 54 -10.41 4.76 3.29
CA ILE A 54 -9.07 4.32 2.91
C ILE A 54 -8.20 5.51 2.57
N GLU A 55 -8.67 6.44 1.73
CA GLU A 55 -7.94 7.63 1.33
C GLU A 55 -7.56 8.49 2.55
N ASN A 56 -8.51 8.73 3.45
CA ASN A 56 -8.25 9.47 4.69
C ASN A 56 -7.24 8.76 5.60
N SER A 57 -7.25 7.41 5.63
CA SER A 57 -6.28 6.63 6.39
C SER A 57 -4.88 6.68 5.77
N LEU A 58 -4.78 6.61 4.44
CA LEU A 58 -3.52 6.65 3.70
C LEU A 58 -2.92 8.06 3.61
N LYS A 59 -3.74 9.12 3.58
CA LYS A 59 -3.25 10.52 3.65
C LYS A 59 -2.44 10.79 4.92
N LYS A 60 -2.76 10.12 6.03
CA LYS A 60 -2.00 10.22 7.29
C LYS A 60 -0.59 9.62 7.21
N LEU A 61 -0.31 8.76 6.23
CA LEU A 61 1.00 8.14 6.04
C LEU A 61 1.97 9.01 5.22
N ASP A 62 1.45 10.03 4.53
CA ASP A 62 2.18 10.83 3.53
C ASP A 62 3.06 9.97 2.61
N LEU A 63 2.41 9.16 1.77
CA LEU A 63 3.08 8.21 0.88
C LEU A 63 4.07 8.85 -0.11
N ASN A 64 3.98 10.18 -0.34
CA ASN A 64 4.94 10.90 -1.17
C ASN A 64 6.34 10.94 -0.54
N ILE A 65 6.43 11.03 0.79
CA ILE A 65 7.71 10.98 1.51
C ILE A 65 8.39 9.63 1.24
N TRP A 66 7.63 8.54 1.31
CA TRP A 66 8.13 7.19 1.07
C TRP A 66 8.47 6.95 -0.40
N GLU A 67 7.70 7.54 -1.32
CA GLU A 67 7.95 7.44 -2.76
C GLU A 67 9.24 8.18 -3.18
N SER A 68 9.45 9.39 -2.66
CA SER A 68 10.63 10.21 -2.97
C SER A 68 11.97 9.55 -2.63
N MET A 69 11.96 8.53 -1.77
CA MET A 69 13.15 7.74 -1.45
C MET A 69 13.69 7.03 -2.68
N TYR A 70 12.84 6.66 -3.64
CA TYR A 70 13.21 5.94 -4.85
C TYR A 70 13.79 6.83 -5.96
N GLU A 71 13.86 8.15 -5.77
CA GLU A 71 14.53 9.07 -6.71
C GLU A 71 16.05 8.87 -6.79
N THR A 72 16.64 8.24 -5.77
CA THR A 72 18.09 7.98 -5.73
C THR A 72 18.40 6.54 -6.18
N ASN A 73 19.34 6.41 -7.13
CA ASN A 73 19.90 5.12 -7.53
C ASN A 73 21.01 4.63 -6.58
N ASP A 74 21.47 5.49 -5.67
CA ASP A 74 22.47 5.17 -4.65
C ASP A 74 21.79 4.55 -3.42
N THR A 75 22.12 3.28 -3.15
CA THR A 75 21.51 2.49 -2.08
C THR A 75 21.89 2.97 -0.68
N PHE A 76 23.07 3.57 -0.50
CA PHE A 76 23.44 4.15 0.79
C PHE A 76 22.61 5.41 1.04
N LYS A 77 22.44 6.27 0.03
CA LYS A 77 21.54 7.44 0.14
C LYS A 77 20.10 7.01 0.40
N LEU A 78 19.63 5.94 -0.25
CA LEU A 78 18.33 5.33 0.02
C LEU A 78 18.21 4.90 1.49
N LEU A 79 19.21 4.19 2.01
CA LEU A 79 19.25 3.70 3.39
C LEU A 79 19.21 4.86 4.40
N VAL A 80 20.00 5.91 4.20
CA VAL A 80 20.02 7.09 5.06
C VAL A 80 18.67 7.82 5.03
N ARG A 81 18.11 8.06 3.85
CA ARG A 81 16.78 8.69 3.69
C ARG A 81 15.68 7.85 4.34
N PHE A 82 15.72 6.54 4.14
CA PHE A 82 14.75 5.60 4.72
C PHE A 82 14.71 5.71 6.24
N TYR A 83 15.87 5.71 6.89
CA TYR A 83 15.90 5.81 8.34
C TYR A 83 15.51 7.19 8.88
N ALA A 84 15.84 8.27 8.18
CA ALA A 84 15.34 9.60 8.54
C ALA A 84 13.81 9.67 8.47
N ASN A 85 13.21 9.08 7.43
CA ASN A 85 11.75 8.99 7.29
C ASN A 85 11.13 8.06 8.33
N LEU A 86 11.77 6.93 8.63
CA LEU A 86 11.35 5.99 9.68
C LEU A 86 11.34 6.63 11.06
N GLU A 87 12.36 7.42 11.38
CA GLU A 87 12.43 8.14 12.64
C GLU A 87 11.32 9.18 12.75
N ASN A 88 11.09 9.98 11.70
CA ASN A 88 10.00 10.95 11.65
C ASN A 88 8.63 10.26 11.81
N TYR A 89 8.44 9.11 11.13
CA TYR A 89 7.24 8.31 11.27
C TYR A 89 7.07 7.82 12.71
N CYS A 90 8.09 7.20 13.31
CA CYS A 90 8.05 6.77 14.71
C CYS A 90 7.71 7.93 15.66
N ASN A 91 8.32 9.10 15.46
CA ASN A 91 8.08 10.29 16.30
C ASN A 91 6.64 10.81 16.17
N SER A 92 6.01 10.65 15.00
CA SER A 92 4.60 11.00 14.77
C SER A 92 3.62 10.02 15.42
N GLN A 93 4.01 8.74 15.53
CA GLN A 93 3.16 7.68 16.07
C GLN A 93 3.33 7.49 17.58
N LEU A 94 4.49 7.86 18.13
CA LEU A 94 4.91 7.60 19.51
C LEU A 94 5.29 8.91 20.21
N GLU A 95 4.30 9.81 20.40
CA GLU A 95 4.55 11.17 20.91
C GLU A 95 5.28 11.21 22.26
N THR A 96 5.06 10.22 23.13
CA THR A 96 5.66 10.11 24.46
C THR A 96 7.05 9.47 24.49
N GLU A 97 7.56 9.00 23.34
CA GLU A 97 8.79 8.19 23.24
C GLU A 97 9.79 8.76 22.24
N LYS A 98 9.67 10.07 21.92
CA LYS A 98 10.51 10.77 20.94
C LYS A 98 12.00 10.74 21.31
N ASP A 99 12.33 10.70 22.59
CA ASP A 99 13.72 10.71 23.05
C ASP A 99 14.38 9.32 23.04
N LYS A 100 13.62 8.25 22.76
CA LYS A 100 14.18 6.89 22.69
C LYS A 100 15.03 6.69 21.43
N PRO A 101 16.08 5.86 21.51
CA PRO A 101 16.82 5.42 20.33
C PRO A 101 15.91 4.75 19.28
N LEU A 102 16.24 4.93 18.00
CA LEU A 102 15.46 4.38 16.89
C LEU A 102 15.23 2.85 16.97
N PRO A 103 16.20 2.01 17.38
CA PRO A 103 15.94 0.58 17.57
C PRO A 103 14.82 0.28 18.58
N ASN A 104 14.70 1.09 19.64
CA ASN A 104 13.62 0.94 20.63
C ASN A 104 12.28 1.39 20.05
N LYS A 105 12.26 2.47 19.25
CA LYS A 105 11.06 2.93 18.55
C LYS A 105 10.54 1.89 17.55
N ILE A 106 11.44 1.23 16.80
CA ILE A 106 11.08 0.17 15.85
C ILE A 106 10.36 -0.98 16.57
N LYS A 107 10.85 -1.43 17.73
CA LYS A 107 10.21 -2.46 18.55
C LYS A 107 8.79 -2.09 18.99
N LEU A 108 8.54 -0.79 19.22
CA LEU A 108 7.22 -0.28 19.59
C LEU A 108 6.22 -0.26 18.43
N LEU A 109 6.68 -0.34 17.17
CA LEU A 109 5.79 -0.40 16.01
C LEU A 109 5.03 -1.73 15.89
N LYS A 110 5.43 -2.76 16.64
CA LYS A 110 4.86 -4.12 16.66
C LYS A 110 4.82 -4.73 15.26
N LEU A 111 5.97 -4.69 14.57
CA LEU A 111 6.14 -5.29 13.25
C LEU A 111 6.27 -6.82 13.37
N SER A 112 6.34 -7.53 12.24
CA SER A 112 6.71 -8.94 12.28
C SER A 112 8.15 -9.09 12.80
N PRO A 113 8.48 -10.14 13.57
CA PRO A 113 9.83 -10.31 14.12
C PRO A 113 10.94 -10.30 13.05
N VAL A 114 10.65 -10.85 11.87
CA VAL A 114 11.58 -10.87 10.74
C VAL A 114 11.88 -9.46 10.23
N LEU A 115 10.84 -8.65 10.01
CA LEU A 115 11.00 -7.27 9.52
C LEU A 115 11.66 -6.40 10.59
N GLU A 116 11.27 -6.54 11.85
CA GLU A 116 11.88 -5.83 12.98
C GLU A 116 13.39 -6.11 13.07
N ASN A 117 13.79 -7.38 13.07
CA ASN A 117 15.21 -7.76 13.15
C ASN A 117 15.99 -7.23 11.95
N THR A 118 15.40 -7.27 10.75
CA THR A 118 16.05 -6.79 9.54
C THR A 118 16.24 -5.27 9.57
N LEU A 119 15.28 -4.51 10.11
CA LEU A 119 15.43 -3.08 10.31
C LEU A 119 16.53 -2.77 11.33
N ILE A 120 16.61 -3.50 12.44
CA ILE A 120 17.69 -3.27 13.42
C ILE A 120 19.06 -3.53 12.77
N GLU A 121 19.20 -4.62 12.04
CA GLU A 121 20.44 -4.97 11.34
C GLU A 121 20.85 -3.92 10.29
N LEU A 122 19.88 -3.40 9.52
CA LEU A 122 20.15 -2.37 8.52
C LEU A 122 20.48 -1.01 9.15
N ASP A 123 19.99 -0.71 10.36
CA ASP A 123 20.37 0.49 11.11
C ASP A 123 21.85 0.42 11.54
N ASP A 124 22.27 -0.74 12.03
CA ASP A 124 23.68 -1.01 12.38
C ASP A 124 24.58 -0.91 11.14
N MET A 125 24.18 -1.52 10.02
CA MET A 125 24.88 -1.42 8.74
C MET A 125 25.03 0.03 8.28
N ARG A 126 23.95 0.82 8.36
CA ARG A 126 23.99 2.26 8.04
C ARG A 126 25.05 2.97 8.88
N ASN A 127 25.06 2.73 10.19
CA ASN A 127 26.00 3.37 11.11
C ASN A 127 27.46 3.01 10.78
N GLN A 128 27.73 1.75 10.47
CA GLN A 128 29.06 1.29 10.06
C GLN A 128 29.50 1.91 8.72
N THR A 129 28.60 2.02 7.74
CA THR A 129 28.90 2.67 6.46
C THR A 129 29.16 4.17 6.62
N ILE A 130 28.40 4.88 7.46
CA ILE A 130 28.64 6.31 7.76
C ILE A 130 30.03 6.52 8.36
N GLN A 131 30.47 5.62 9.24
CA GLN A 131 31.78 5.69 9.88
C GLN A 131 32.94 5.25 8.97
N GLY A 132 32.66 4.87 7.72
CA GLY A 132 33.65 4.38 6.77
C GLY A 132 34.19 2.98 7.10
N ALA A 133 33.55 2.27 8.04
CA ALA A 133 33.97 0.95 8.48
C ALA A 133 33.40 -0.19 7.61
N TYR A 134 32.50 0.12 6.67
CA TYR A 134 31.78 -0.86 5.88
C TYR A 134 31.35 -0.32 4.50
N GLU A 135 31.57 -1.09 3.44
CA GLU A 135 31.09 -0.79 2.08
C GLU A 135 29.98 -1.77 1.70
N LEU A 136 28.87 -1.25 1.15
CA LEU A 136 27.70 -2.06 0.81
C LEU A 136 28.01 -3.00 -0.37
N SER A 137 27.93 -4.31 -0.13
CA SER A 137 28.00 -5.34 -1.17
C SER A 137 26.74 -5.33 -2.04
N SER A 138 26.76 -6.11 -3.13
CA SER A 138 25.57 -6.28 -3.98
C SER A 138 24.40 -6.94 -3.24
N GLU A 139 24.69 -7.91 -2.35
CA GLU A 139 23.69 -8.58 -1.52
C GLU A 139 23.05 -7.61 -0.52
N ASP A 140 23.86 -6.74 0.10
CA ASP A 140 23.35 -5.72 1.02
C ASP A 140 22.43 -4.74 0.30
N LYS A 141 22.80 -4.34 -0.93
CA LYS A 141 21.98 -3.43 -1.72
C LYS A 141 20.61 -4.03 -2.04
N GLU A 142 20.57 -5.31 -2.39
CA GLU A 142 19.31 -6.02 -2.61
C GLU A 142 18.50 -6.14 -1.31
N LYS A 143 19.14 -6.48 -0.20
CA LYS A 143 18.52 -6.55 1.12
C LYS A 143 17.90 -5.22 1.56
N VAL A 144 18.62 -4.11 1.37
CA VAL A 144 18.11 -2.76 1.63
C VAL A 144 16.87 -2.48 0.80
N ASN A 145 16.94 -2.67 -0.52
CA ASN A 145 15.81 -2.42 -1.41
C ASN A 145 14.57 -3.24 -1.01
N ASN A 146 14.75 -4.53 -0.78
CA ASN A 146 13.66 -5.43 -0.38
C ASN A 146 13.07 -5.03 0.97
N THR A 147 13.89 -4.62 1.93
CA THR A 147 13.42 -4.22 3.26
C THR A 147 12.63 -2.91 3.21
N VAL A 148 13.11 -1.91 2.48
CA VAL A 148 12.41 -0.63 2.30
C VAL A 148 11.03 -0.84 1.67
N VAL A 149 10.97 -1.68 0.64
CA VAL A 149 9.70 -2.06 0.00
C VAL A 149 8.81 -2.78 0.99
N ASN A 150 9.28 -3.86 1.62
CA ASN A 150 8.48 -4.66 2.55
C ASN A 150 7.94 -3.84 3.72
N PHE A 151 8.74 -2.90 4.23
CA PHE A 151 8.30 -1.97 5.27
C PHE A 151 7.19 -1.04 4.78
N THR A 152 7.38 -0.41 3.62
CA THR A 152 6.37 0.49 3.02
C THR A 152 5.05 -0.24 2.77
N LEU A 153 5.12 -1.48 2.25
CA LEU A 153 3.96 -2.34 2.06
C LEU A 153 3.30 -2.68 3.40
N ASN A 154 4.07 -3.04 4.43
CA ASN A 154 3.53 -3.32 5.76
C ASN A 154 2.79 -2.12 6.36
N LEU A 155 3.32 -0.90 6.19
CA LEU A 155 2.65 0.33 6.62
C LEU A 155 1.31 0.52 5.92
N ILE A 156 1.29 0.37 4.60
CA ILE A 156 0.06 0.48 3.80
C ILE A 156 -0.96 -0.58 4.27
N GLU A 157 -0.54 -1.83 4.47
CA GLU A 157 -1.41 -2.91 4.93
C GLU A 157 -2.01 -2.60 6.31
N LYS A 158 -1.20 -2.13 7.25
CA LYS A 158 -1.63 -1.79 8.62
C LYS A 158 -2.74 -0.75 8.62
N HIS A 159 -2.73 0.19 7.66
CA HIS A 159 -3.75 1.23 7.52
C HIS A 159 -5.01 0.79 6.77
N ILE A 160 -4.88 -0.16 5.84
CA ILE A 160 -5.99 -0.61 4.98
C ILE A 160 -6.75 -1.78 5.61
N LYS A 161 -6.03 -2.81 6.09
CA LYS A 161 -6.61 -4.10 6.53
C LYS A 161 -7.75 -3.96 7.56
N PRO A 162 -7.68 -3.05 8.55
CA PRO A 162 -8.79 -2.84 9.49
C PRO A 162 -10.08 -2.31 8.83
N LEU A 163 -9.96 -1.58 7.72
CA LEU A 163 -11.06 -0.93 7.00
C LEU A 163 -11.76 -1.86 6.01
N ILE A 164 -11.02 -2.85 5.48
CA ILE A 164 -11.51 -3.80 4.47
C ILE A 164 -11.87 -5.18 5.06
N ASN A 165 -11.95 -5.28 6.39
CA ASN A 165 -12.28 -6.54 7.04
C ASN A 165 -13.69 -7.02 6.65
N GLY A 166 -13.76 -8.16 5.96
CA GLY A 166 -15.02 -8.69 5.41
C GLY A 166 -16.14 -8.87 6.44
N LYS A 167 -15.83 -9.32 7.67
CA LYS A 167 -16.83 -9.46 8.73
C LYS A 167 -17.39 -8.11 9.17
N LYS A 168 -16.52 -7.12 9.38
CA LYS A 168 -16.93 -5.74 9.74
C LYS A 168 -17.73 -5.07 8.62
N LEU A 169 -17.28 -5.24 7.38
CA LEU A 169 -17.97 -4.71 6.20
C LEU A 169 -19.35 -5.35 6.04
N LYS A 170 -19.46 -6.68 6.19
CA LYS A 170 -20.74 -7.37 6.09
C LYS A 170 -21.71 -6.96 7.20
N ALA A 171 -21.23 -6.78 8.43
CA ALA A 171 -22.05 -6.30 9.54
C ALA A 171 -22.51 -4.83 9.38
N LYS A 172 -21.69 -3.99 8.71
CA LYS A 172 -22.03 -2.59 8.44
C LYS A 172 -22.89 -2.41 7.18
N TYR A 173 -22.72 -3.28 6.20
CA TYR A 173 -23.34 -3.23 4.89
C TYR A 173 -23.95 -4.61 4.56
N ASN A 174 -24.97 -5.01 5.32
CA ASN A 174 -25.60 -6.34 5.32
C ASN A 174 -25.86 -6.94 3.92
N TYR A 175 -26.16 -6.06 2.98
CA TYR A 175 -26.62 -6.38 1.65
C TYR A 175 -25.51 -6.46 0.59
N VAL A 176 -24.26 -6.08 0.91
CA VAL A 176 -23.18 -6.06 -0.09
C VAL A 176 -22.64 -7.46 -0.37
N ASP A 177 -22.42 -7.83 -1.65
CA ASP A 177 -21.57 -8.96 -2.05
C ASP A 177 -20.11 -8.52 -1.82
N LEU A 178 -19.43 -9.21 -0.91
CA LEU A 178 -18.05 -8.88 -0.55
C LEU A 178 -17.09 -9.07 -1.72
N ARG A 179 -17.38 -9.97 -2.67
CA ARG A 179 -16.51 -10.18 -3.84
C ARG A 179 -16.53 -8.95 -4.74
N ASP A 180 -17.71 -8.41 -5.00
CA ASP A 180 -17.86 -7.24 -5.86
C ASP A 180 -17.29 -5.99 -5.17
N LEU A 181 -17.57 -5.81 -3.88
CA LEU A 181 -16.98 -4.73 -3.09
C LEU A 181 -15.44 -4.83 -3.05
N ASN A 182 -14.88 -6.04 -2.87
CA ASN A 182 -13.44 -6.24 -2.89
C ASN A 182 -12.85 -5.90 -4.27
N SER A 183 -13.53 -6.23 -5.37
CA SER A 183 -13.10 -5.84 -6.72
C SER A 183 -13.06 -4.32 -6.89
N GLU A 184 -14.10 -3.60 -6.43
CA GLU A 184 -14.14 -2.13 -6.46
C GLU A 184 -13.03 -1.49 -5.61
N ILE A 185 -12.71 -2.08 -4.46
CA ILE A 185 -11.62 -1.66 -3.58
C ILE A 185 -10.25 -1.94 -4.25
N LYS A 186 -10.06 -3.11 -4.87
CA LYS A 186 -8.85 -3.47 -5.63
C LYS A 186 -8.56 -2.43 -6.71
N ILE A 187 -9.57 -2.12 -7.51
CA ILE A 187 -9.46 -1.15 -8.61
C ILE A 187 -9.03 0.21 -8.08
N PHE A 188 -9.67 0.68 -7.00
CA PHE A 188 -9.34 1.94 -6.37
C PHE A 188 -7.90 1.97 -5.82
N LEU A 189 -7.53 0.98 -5.00
CA LEU A 189 -6.19 0.92 -4.41
C LEU A 189 -5.10 0.85 -5.48
N ASN A 190 -5.35 0.09 -6.55
CA ASN A 190 -4.44 0.01 -7.69
C ASN A 190 -4.31 1.36 -8.40
N ALA A 191 -5.41 2.10 -8.60
CA ALA A 191 -5.34 3.43 -9.20
C ALA A 191 -4.62 4.42 -8.28
N TYR A 192 -4.95 4.42 -6.98
CA TYR A 192 -4.40 5.34 -5.98
C TYR A 192 -2.89 5.12 -5.77
N LEU A 193 -2.45 3.89 -5.50
CA LEU A 193 -1.04 3.60 -5.25
C LEU A 193 -0.20 3.73 -6.53
N ASN A 194 -0.71 3.35 -7.70
CA ASN A 194 -0.01 3.64 -8.96
C ASN A 194 0.06 5.14 -9.22
N GLY A 195 -0.90 5.95 -8.77
CA GLY A 195 -0.83 7.41 -8.90
C GLY A 195 0.39 7.97 -8.17
N ILE A 196 0.72 7.38 -7.02
CA ILE A 196 1.80 7.81 -6.13
C ILE A 196 3.14 7.20 -6.59
N PHE A 197 3.26 5.88 -6.61
CA PHE A 197 4.52 5.16 -6.87
C PHE A 197 4.82 4.96 -8.37
N ASN A 198 5.03 6.06 -9.09
CA ASN A 198 5.25 6.04 -10.54
C ASN A 198 6.73 6.03 -10.96
N HIS A 199 7.70 6.12 -10.03
CA HIS A 199 9.10 6.42 -10.38
C HIS A 199 9.99 5.20 -10.67
N GLY A 200 9.46 3.97 -10.77
CA GLY A 200 10.28 2.81 -11.18
C GLY A 200 9.48 1.56 -11.58
N LYS A 201 10.02 0.78 -12.55
CA LYS A 201 9.39 -0.47 -13.00
C LYS A 201 9.30 -1.55 -11.90
N SER A 202 10.25 -1.58 -10.97
CA SER A 202 10.33 -2.58 -9.89
C SER A 202 9.28 -2.35 -8.79
N ALA A 203 9.17 -1.10 -8.29
CA ALA A 203 8.17 -0.71 -7.30
C ALA A 203 6.74 -0.99 -7.79
N ASN A 204 6.48 -0.76 -9.08
CA ASN A 204 5.20 -1.05 -9.70
C ASN A 204 4.81 -2.54 -9.62
N THR A 205 5.76 -3.44 -9.85
CA THR A 205 5.52 -4.90 -9.78
C THR A 205 5.25 -5.35 -8.35
N GLN A 206 6.05 -4.91 -7.39
CA GLN A 206 5.89 -5.31 -5.98
C GLN A 206 4.59 -4.76 -5.36
N ILE A 207 4.21 -3.52 -5.68
CA ILE A 207 2.93 -2.95 -5.27
C ILE A 207 1.75 -3.72 -5.87
N LYS A 208 1.84 -4.14 -7.14
CA LYS A 208 0.81 -4.98 -7.76
C LYS A 208 0.67 -6.33 -7.06
N THR A 209 1.78 -7.04 -6.84
CA THR A 209 1.79 -8.32 -6.12
C THR A 209 1.21 -8.17 -4.71
N PHE A 210 1.57 -7.10 -4.01
CA PHE A 210 1.01 -6.78 -2.71
C PHE A 210 -0.51 -6.52 -2.73
N LEU A 211 -0.99 -5.75 -3.71
CA LEU A 211 -2.43 -5.48 -3.87
C LEU A 211 -3.24 -6.73 -4.19
N GLU A 212 -2.65 -7.68 -4.91
CA GLU A 212 -3.24 -9.00 -5.11
C GLU A 212 -3.36 -9.76 -3.79
N GLN A 213 -2.35 -9.68 -2.91
CA GLN A 213 -2.29 -10.41 -1.64
C GLN A 213 -3.15 -9.83 -0.51
N ILE A 214 -3.30 -8.50 -0.40
CA ILE A 214 -4.10 -7.87 0.68
C ILE A 214 -5.54 -8.38 0.74
N LEU A 215 -6.11 -8.77 -0.40
CA LEU A 215 -7.55 -9.00 -0.57
C LEU A 215 -7.91 -10.47 -0.83
N ILE A 216 -6.96 -11.40 -0.62
CA ILE A 216 -7.18 -12.85 -0.74
C ILE A 216 -7.58 -13.49 0.61
N ASN A 217 -7.46 -12.77 1.74
CA ASN A 217 -7.82 -13.26 3.08
C ASN A 217 -9.00 -12.51 3.71
#